data_AF-A0A960LWH4-F1
#
_entry.id   AF-A0A960LWH4-F1
#
_cell.length_a   1.000
_cell.length_b   1.000
_cell.length_c   1.000
_cell.angle_alpha   90.00
_cell.angle_beta   90.00
_cell.angle_gamma   90.00
#
_symmetry.space_group_name_H-M   'P 1'
#
loop_
_entity.id
_entity.type
_entity.pdbx_description
1 polymer ?
#
loop_
_entity_poly.entity_id
_entity_poly.type
_entity_poly.pdbx_seq_one_letter_code
_entity_poly.pdbx_strand_id
1 'polypeptide(L)' 'TKKIWDYIKKHKRQDPENKRNIIPDEKLAKVFGSKMTINMFEMTKKVNKHLS' A
#
# COMPACT_ATOMS: atom_id res chain seq x y z
N THR A 1 6.55 -4.02 7.35
CA THR A 1 6.52 -3.22 6.11
C THR A 1 7.06 -3.96 4.88
N LYS A 2 8.20 -4.68 4.95
CA LYS A 2 8.79 -5.41 3.78
C LYS A 2 7.82 -6.31 3.01
N LYS A 3 7.08 -7.20 3.70
CA LYS A 3 6.13 -8.14 3.05
C LYS A 3 5.04 -7.45 2.22
N ILE A 4 4.55 -6.29 2.67
CA ILE A 4 3.56 -5.49 1.93
C ILE A 4 4.21 -4.88 0.68
N TRP A 5 5.45 -4.45 0.79
CA TRP A 5 6.19 -3.87 -0.33
C TRP A 5 6.54 -4.91 -1.40
N ASP A 6 6.91 -6.11 -0.99
CA ASP A 6 7.09 -7.25 -1.89
C ASP A 6 5.77 -7.61 -2.59
N TYR A 7 4.65 -7.60 -1.87
CA TYR A 7 3.33 -7.84 -2.46
C TYR A 7 2.97 -6.79 -3.52
N ILE A 8 3.13 -5.49 -3.19
CA ILE A 8 2.80 -4.39 -4.10
C ILE A 8 3.65 -4.45 -5.37
N LYS A 9 4.96 -4.73 -5.25
CA LYS A 9 5.85 -4.92 -6.39
C LYS A 9 5.47 -6.16 -7.21
N LYS A 10 5.24 -7.30 -6.56
CA LYS A 10 4.85 -8.55 -7.22
C LYS A 10 3.56 -8.42 -8.01
N HIS A 11 2.60 -7.64 -7.50
CA HIS A 11 1.30 -7.43 -8.14
C HIS A 11 1.23 -6.14 -8.96
N LYS A 12 2.37 -5.45 -9.16
CA LYS A 12 2.47 -4.18 -9.90
C LYS A 12 1.39 -3.18 -9.50
N ARG A 13 1.12 -3.06 -8.19
CA ARG A 13 0.11 -2.16 -7.61
C ARG A 13 0.61 -0.72 -7.45
N GLN A 14 1.75 -0.38 -8.07
CA GLN A 14 2.20 1.00 -8.17
C GLN A 14 1.48 1.64 -9.35
N ASP A 15 1.04 2.88 -9.15
CA ASP A 15 0.48 3.68 -10.21
C ASP A 15 1.56 3.91 -11.31
N PRO A 16 1.25 3.65 -12.58
CA PRO A 16 2.21 3.76 -13.68
C PRO A 16 2.63 5.20 -13.96
N GLU A 17 1.76 6.18 -13.72
CA GLU A 17 2.07 7.60 -13.89
C GLU A 17 2.80 8.16 -12.67
N ASN A 18 2.43 7.68 -11.48
CA ASN A 18 3.06 8.10 -10.24
C ASN A 18 3.43 6.92 -9.34
N LYS A 19 4.67 6.40 -9.49
CA LYS A 19 5.18 5.26 -8.70
C LYS A 19 5.20 5.46 -7.18
N ARG A 20 4.91 6.66 -6.67
CA ARG A 20 4.72 6.94 -5.25
C ARG A 20 3.32 6.56 -4.75
N ASN A 21 2.35 6.55 -5.66
CA ASN A 21 1.00 6.12 -5.39
C ASN A 21 0.89 4.60 -5.52
N ILE A 22 0.14 4.04 -4.58
CA ILE A 22 -0.17 2.63 -4.49
C ILE A 22 -1.67 2.53 -4.73
N ILE A 23 -2.05 1.69 -5.68
CA ILE A 23 -3.44 1.34 -5.97
C ILE A 23 -3.76 0.09 -5.16
N PRO A 24 -4.40 0.20 -3.99
CA PRO A 24 -4.69 -0.96 -3.18
C PRO A 24 -5.74 -1.84 -3.84
N ASP A 25 -5.45 -3.14 -3.87
CA ASP A 25 -6.47 -4.15 -4.13
C ASP A 25 -7.26 -4.44 -2.85
N GLU A 26 -8.21 -5.39 -2.90
CA GLU A 26 -9.05 -5.70 -1.74
C GLU A 26 -8.26 -6.16 -0.51
N LYS A 27 -7.12 -6.83 -0.70
CA LYS A 27 -6.25 -7.26 0.40
C LYS A 27 -5.52 -6.07 1.01
N LEU A 28 -4.93 -5.23 0.17
CA LEU A 28 -4.27 -4.00 0.58
C LEU A 28 -5.26 -3.01 1.21
N ALA A 29 -6.49 -2.93 0.70
CA ALA A 29 -7.53 -2.08 1.24
C ALA A 29 -7.93 -2.49 2.66
N LYS A 30 -7.92 -3.80 2.99
CA LYS A 30 -8.11 -4.27 4.37
C LYS A 30 -6.96 -3.86 5.29
N VAL A 31 -5.72 -3.89 4.79
CA VAL A 31 -4.53 -3.48 5.56
C VAL A 31 -4.45 -1.96 5.74
N PHE A 32 -4.88 -1.20 4.74
CA PHE A 32 -4.88 0.26 4.78
C PHE A 32 -6.20 0.83 5.31
N GLY A 33 -7.24 0.03 5.48
CA GLY A 33 -8.59 0.49 5.85
C GLY A 33 -9.23 1.45 4.84
N SER A 34 -8.76 1.47 3.58
CA SER A 34 -9.27 2.33 2.52
C SER A 34 -8.96 1.76 1.14
N LYS A 35 -9.94 1.81 0.22
CA LYS A 35 -9.76 1.46 -1.21
C LYS A 35 -9.18 2.61 -2.05
N MET A 36 -9.01 3.78 -1.46
CA MET A 36 -8.40 4.94 -2.13
C MET A 36 -6.93 4.67 -2.40
N THR A 37 -6.44 5.21 -3.52
CA THR A 37 -5.01 5.34 -3.79
C THR A 37 -4.34 6.03 -2.62
N ILE A 38 -3.27 5.42 -2.11
CA ILE A 38 -2.49 5.98 -1.01
C ILE A 38 -1.06 6.22 -1.45
N ASN A 39 -0.43 7.23 -0.87
CA ASN A 39 1.01 7.48 -1.07
C ASN A 39 1.85 6.60 -0.11
N MET A 40 3.12 6.37 -0.43
CA MET A 40 4.10 5.68 0.42
C MET A 40 4.17 6.23 1.85
N PHE A 41 3.97 7.54 2.05
CA PHE A 41 3.93 8.15 3.40
C PHE A 41 2.72 7.67 4.21
N GLU A 42 1.54 7.66 3.59
CA GLU A 42 0.31 7.16 4.21
C GLU A 42 0.39 5.66 4.45
N MET A 43 0.98 4.90 3.51
CA MET A 43 1.24 3.48 3.67
C MET A 43 2.05 3.22 4.93
N THR A 44 3.16 3.94 5.13
CA THR A 44 4.03 3.74 6.29
C THR A 44 3.30 4.06 7.59
N LYS A 45 2.52 5.16 7.63
CA LYS A 45 1.71 5.55 8.79
C LYS A 45 0.65 4.52 9.13
N LYS A 46 -0.06 3.98 8.13
CA LYS A 46 -1.11 2.97 8.35
C LYS A 46 -0.55 1.61 8.72
N VAL A 47 0.56 1.20 8.10
CA VAL A 47 1.22 -0.08 8.41
C VAL A 47 1.83 -0.08 9.82
N ASN A 48 2.39 1.05 10.28
CA ASN A 48 2.90 1.16 11.65
C ASN A 48 1.80 0.99 12.70
N LYS A 49 0.55 1.41 12.42
CA LYS A 49 -0.58 1.17 13.34
C LYS A 49 -0.95 -0.30 13.51
N HIS A 50 -0.58 -1.16 12.56
CA HIS A 50 -0.88 -2.59 12.58
C HIS A 50 0.32 -3.46 12.99
N LEU A 51 1.48 -2.84 13.26
CA LEU A 51 2.73 -3.52 13.63
C LEU A 51 3.14 -3.30 15.09
N SER A 52 2.22 -2.81 15.94
CA SER A 52 2.39 -2.85 17.40
C SER A 52 2.39 -4.27 17.93
#